data_AF-A0A420YMX4-F1
#
_entry.id   AF-A0A420YMX4-F1
#
_cell.length_a   1.000
_cell.length_b   1.000
_cell.length_c   1.000
_cell.angle_alpha   90.00
_cell.angle_beta   90.00
_cell.angle_gamma   90.00
#
_symmetry.space_group_name_H-M   'P 1'
#
loop_
_entity.id
_entity.type
_entity.pdbx_description
1 polymer ?
#
loop_
_entity_poly.entity_id
_entity_poly.type
_entity_poly.pdbx_seq_one_letter_code
_entity_poly.pdbx_strand_id
1 'polypeptide(L)'
;MTPSSHTSIEFDEIDIGVASKTLASDMEQDEKRTSQSKDTRYPDQDIVRYVTESLYREDEFSFLRLEFLQRLNIVNHEVALVRMKSQLRATAQASPAQLHKLAVALRDYTTAIRDYHFIHQHTTHLEKPASLDRKLLLKAYFMQPTDDNDPYEDTYVLLSPSHRATSSLDSLRAFLLRNLPVQFTYTASEKQRRRNDYREGKPPQNLSPAVDGVVRFAISFVGGAFVVVPMLIMSFDQSDVKSLITVSASVTLFGLIVSLCIRVSSIETLVATATYAAVLVVFVGSTSGTGSG
;
A
#
# COMPACT_ATOMS: atom_id res chain seq x y z
N MET A 1 -40.62 83.97 -63.11
CA MET A 1 -39.25 84.47 -63.38
C MET A 1 -38.34 83.88 -62.31
N THR A 2 -37.35 83.11 -62.73
CA THR A 2 -36.21 82.55 -61.94
C THR A 2 -35.47 83.66 -61.17
N PRO A 3 -34.76 83.41 -60.03
CA PRO A 3 -33.53 82.59 -59.92
C PRO A 3 -33.42 81.74 -58.61
N SER A 4 -32.71 80.59 -58.62
CA SER A 4 -31.30 80.36 -58.19
C SER A 4 -30.93 80.76 -56.75
N SER A 5 -30.67 79.76 -55.91
CA SER A 5 -29.61 79.79 -54.89
C SER A 5 -29.23 78.38 -54.44
N HIS A 6 -27.94 78.06 -54.61
CA HIS A 6 -27.26 76.88 -54.09
C HIS A 6 -27.37 76.76 -52.56
N THR A 7 -27.42 75.54 -52.03
CA THR A 7 -26.99 75.22 -50.67
C THR A 7 -26.28 73.87 -50.68
N SER A 8 -25.01 73.91 -50.28
CA SER A 8 -24.08 72.79 -50.15
C SER A 8 -24.56 71.79 -49.10
N ILE A 9 -24.43 70.50 -49.40
CA ILE A 9 -24.56 69.42 -48.42
C ILE A 9 -23.17 69.18 -47.85
N GLU A 10 -23.00 69.53 -46.58
CA GLU A 10 -21.83 69.23 -45.76
C GLU A 10 -21.88 67.74 -45.38
N PHE A 11 -20.88 66.97 -45.82
CA PHE A 11 -20.66 65.61 -45.34
C PHE A 11 -19.99 65.71 -43.98
N ASP A 12 -20.74 65.41 -42.92
CA ASP A 12 -20.20 65.27 -41.58
C ASP A 12 -19.34 63.99 -41.51
N GLU A 13 -18.10 64.18 -41.08
CA GLU A 13 -17.03 63.20 -41.03
C GLU A 13 -17.34 62.20 -39.92
N ILE A 14 -17.96 61.06 -40.28
CA ILE A 14 -18.26 60.00 -39.32
C ILE A 14 -16.94 59.49 -38.73
N ASP A 15 -16.82 59.67 -37.42
CA ASP A 15 -15.65 59.48 -36.57
C ASP A 15 -15.21 58.01 -36.49
N ILE A 16 -14.42 57.57 -37.49
CA ILE A 16 -13.81 56.22 -37.58
C ILE A 16 -12.80 55.99 -36.43
N GLY A 17 -12.36 57.04 -35.72
CA GLY A 17 -11.43 56.97 -34.59
C GLY A 17 -12.05 56.44 -33.29
N VAL A 18 -13.37 56.57 -33.12
CA VAL A 18 -14.05 56.12 -31.90
C VAL A 18 -14.40 54.63 -31.96
N ALA A 19 -14.85 54.13 -33.12
CA ALA A 19 -15.20 52.71 -33.27
C ALA A 19 -13.99 51.76 -33.15
N SER A 20 -12.81 52.21 -33.59
CA SER A 20 -11.56 51.44 -33.50
C SER A 20 -10.98 51.39 -32.09
N LYS A 21 -11.17 52.43 -31.27
CA LYS A 21 -10.79 52.42 -29.85
C LYS A 21 -11.69 51.53 -29.00
N THR A 22 -12.98 51.45 -29.31
CA THR A 22 -13.93 50.58 -28.59
C THR A 22 -13.66 49.11 -28.87
N LEU A 23 -13.40 48.74 -30.13
CA LEU A 23 -13.04 47.35 -30.50
C LEU A 23 -11.69 46.90 -29.89
N ALA A 24 -10.69 47.78 -29.81
CA ALA A 24 -9.42 47.46 -29.16
C ALA A 24 -9.57 47.32 -27.63
N SER A 25 -10.39 48.17 -27.01
CA SER A 25 -10.76 48.10 -25.58
C SER A 25 -11.48 46.78 -25.25
N ASP A 26 -12.41 46.37 -26.11
CA ASP A 26 -13.22 45.17 -25.88
C ASP A 26 -12.39 43.90 -26.11
N MET A 27 -11.47 43.88 -27.08
CA MET A 27 -10.52 42.78 -27.28
C MET A 27 -9.49 42.68 -26.15
N GLU A 28 -9.02 43.80 -25.60
CA GLU A 28 -8.11 43.80 -24.45
C GLU A 28 -8.83 43.37 -23.15
N GLN A 29 -10.13 43.69 -23.01
CA GLN A 29 -10.95 43.20 -21.90
C GLN A 29 -11.30 41.72 -22.03
N ASP A 30 -11.51 41.20 -23.23
CA ASP A 30 -11.74 39.77 -23.45
C ASP A 30 -10.46 38.95 -23.29
N GLU A 31 -9.30 39.47 -23.72
CA GLU A 31 -8.00 38.85 -23.46
C GLU A 31 -7.66 38.87 -21.96
N LYS A 32 -8.00 39.97 -21.25
CA LYS A 32 -7.91 40.03 -19.78
C LYS A 32 -8.89 39.07 -19.10
N ARG A 33 -10.12 38.90 -19.58
CA ARG A 33 -11.09 37.91 -19.03
C ARG A 33 -10.66 36.47 -19.28
N THR A 34 -10.10 36.19 -20.46
CA THR A 34 -9.61 34.84 -20.81
C THR A 34 -8.33 34.50 -20.03
N SER A 35 -7.54 35.51 -19.66
CA SER A 35 -6.36 35.39 -18.79
C SER A 35 -6.71 35.33 -17.29
N GLN A 36 -7.77 36.03 -16.85
CA GLN A 36 -8.25 36.00 -15.45
C GLN A 36 -9.04 34.73 -15.10
N SER A 37 -9.62 34.03 -16.07
CA SER A 37 -10.37 32.78 -15.84
C SER A 37 -9.47 31.55 -15.63
N LYS A 38 -8.15 31.66 -15.84
CA LYS A 38 -7.23 30.52 -15.77
C LYS A 38 -6.58 30.29 -14.41
N ASP A 39 -6.78 31.20 -13.45
CA ASP A 39 -5.93 31.25 -12.25
C ASP A 39 -6.70 31.40 -10.93
N THR A 40 -7.81 30.67 -10.81
CA THR A 40 -8.45 30.42 -9.50
C THR A 40 -8.71 28.92 -9.34
N ARG A 41 -7.65 28.11 -9.53
CA ARG A 41 -7.69 26.70 -9.11
C ARG A 41 -7.69 26.69 -7.58
N TYR A 42 -8.84 26.37 -6.99
CA TYR A 42 -8.92 26.16 -5.55
C TYR A 42 -8.17 24.87 -5.20
N PRO A 43 -7.09 24.94 -4.39
CA PRO A 43 -6.24 23.77 -4.11
C PRO A 43 -7.03 22.60 -3.52
N ASP A 44 -8.10 22.88 -2.78
CA ASP A 44 -8.97 21.87 -2.17
C ASP A 44 -9.76 21.05 -3.22
N GLN A 45 -10.15 21.66 -4.34
CA GLN A 45 -10.86 20.96 -5.41
C GLN A 45 -9.93 20.03 -6.19
N ASP A 46 -8.68 20.44 -6.39
CA ASP A 46 -7.66 19.60 -7.04
C ASP A 46 -7.32 18.37 -6.19
N ILE A 47 -7.30 18.51 -4.86
CA ILE A 47 -7.15 17.36 -3.92
C ILE A 47 -8.33 16.40 -4.04
N VAL A 48 -9.56 16.88 -3.97
CA VAL A 48 -10.75 16.00 -4.08
C VAL A 48 -10.78 15.29 -5.42
N ARG A 49 -10.44 16.00 -6.50
CA ARG A 49 -10.37 15.42 -7.85
C ARG A 49 -9.27 14.38 -7.96
N TYR A 50 -8.08 14.65 -7.41
CA TYR A 50 -6.98 13.71 -7.35
C TYR A 50 -7.38 12.42 -6.60
N VAL A 51 -8.00 12.57 -5.42
CA VAL A 51 -8.43 11.42 -4.60
C VAL A 51 -9.47 10.60 -5.36
N THR A 52 -10.45 11.26 -5.97
CA THR A 52 -11.49 10.60 -6.77
C THR A 52 -10.88 9.79 -7.91
N GLU A 53 -9.95 10.37 -8.66
CA GLU A 53 -9.26 9.68 -9.76
C GLU A 53 -8.38 8.54 -9.28
N SER A 54 -7.74 8.69 -8.12
CA SER A 54 -6.97 7.60 -7.51
C SER A 54 -7.84 6.40 -7.13
N LEU A 55 -9.07 6.64 -6.64
CA LEU A 55 -10.03 5.57 -6.32
C LEU A 55 -10.49 4.78 -7.55
N TYR A 56 -10.51 5.41 -8.73
CA TYR A 56 -10.86 4.72 -9.98
C TYR A 56 -9.69 3.99 -10.63
N ARG A 57 -8.46 4.49 -10.46
CA ARG A 57 -7.25 3.94 -11.10
C ARG A 57 -6.52 2.89 -10.28
N GLU A 58 -6.54 3.00 -8.96
CA GLU A 58 -5.73 2.20 -8.04
C GLU A 58 -6.64 1.34 -7.15
N ASP A 59 -6.37 0.02 -7.10
CA ASP A 59 -7.06 -0.90 -6.18
C ASP A 59 -6.60 -0.69 -4.74
N GLU A 60 -5.33 -0.29 -4.55
CA GLU A 60 -4.72 0.00 -3.25
C GLU A 60 -3.99 1.36 -3.30
N PHE A 61 -4.22 2.21 -2.30
CA PHE A 61 -3.70 3.56 -2.29
C PHE A 61 -2.18 3.58 -2.07
N SER A 62 -1.45 4.04 -3.09
CA SER A 62 0.00 4.27 -3.00
C SER A 62 0.29 5.69 -2.54
N PHE A 63 1.24 5.89 -1.64
CA PHE A 63 1.58 7.20 -1.11
C PHE A 63 3.09 7.47 -1.11
N LEU A 64 3.45 8.74 -1.04
CA LEU A 64 4.83 9.21 -1.03
C LEU A 64 5.47 8.92 0.33
N ARG A 65 6.57 8.18 0.37
CA ARG A 65 7.34 7.98 1.60
C ARG A 65 8.27 9.16 1.82
N LEU A 66 7.88 10.03 2.74
CA LEU A 66 8.63 11.22 3.14
C LEU A 66 9.69 10.89 4.20
N GLU A 67 10.61 9.97 3.88
CA GLU A 67 11.57 9.42 4.85
C GLU A 67 12.47 10.50 5.46
N PHE A 68 12.93 11.45 4.64
CA PHE A 68 13.74 12.57 5.10
C PHE A 68 12.98 13.42 6.13
N LEU A 69 11.73 13.78 5.86
CA LEU A 69 10.91 14.60 6.77
C LEU A 69 10.59 13.86 8.07
N GLN A 70 10.35 12.55 8.00
CA GLN A 70 10.11 11.74 9.20
C GLN A 70 11.34 11.69 10.10
N ARG A 71 12.52 11.42 9.52
CA ARG A 71 13.79 11.43 10.26
C ARG A 71 14.10 12.81 10.83
N LEU A 72 13.87 13.87 10.05
CA LEU A 72 14.04 15.25 10.49
C LEU A 72 13.14 15.57 11.69
N ASN A 73 11.88 15.14 11.66
CA ASN A 73 10.95 15.34 12.77
C ASN A 73 11.41 14.64 14.06
N ILE A 74 11.88 13.39 13.95
CA ILE A 74 12.42 12.65 15.11
C ILE A 74 13.62 13.38 15.71
N VAL A 75 14.58 13.79 14.88
CA VAL A 75 15.78 14.52 15.33
C VAL A 75 15.40 15.86 15.97
N ASN A 76 14.41 16.57 15.43
CA ASN A 76 13.92 17.81 16.02
C ASN A 76 13.37 17.60 17.45
N HIS A 77 12.58 16.54 17.66
CA HIS A 77 12.08 16.17 18.99
C HIS A 77 13.21 15.76 19.94
N GLU A 78 14.21 15.02 19.45
CA GLU A 78 15.38 14.62 20.24
C GLU A 78 16.17 15.84 20.74
N VAL A 79 16.48 16.78 19.84
CA VAL A 79 17.19 18.02 20.18
C VAL A 79 16.40 18.85 21.21
N ALA A 80 15.07 18.92 21.07
CA ALA A 80 14.21 19.61 22.03
C ALA A 80 14.29 18.98 23.43
N LEU A 81 14.26 17.64 23.52
CA LEU A 81 14.40 16.91 24.78
C LEU A 81 15.78 17.09 25.42
N VAL A 82 16.85 17.09 24.62
CA VAL A 82 18.22 17.34 25.11
C VAL A 82 18.35 18.74 25.70
N ARG A 83 17.77 19.76 25.04
CA ARG A 83 17.75 21.15 25.56
C ARG A 83 16.99 21.23 26.88
N MET A 84 15.83 20.59 26.99
CA MET A 84 15.05 20.55 28.24
C MET A 84 15.81 19.84 29.36
N LYS A 85 16.48 18.72 29.06
CA LYS A 85 17.35 18.01 30.02
C LYS A 85 18.47 18.90 30.55
N SER A 86 19.12 19.67 29.67
CA SER A 86 20.17 20.62 30.07
C SER A 86 19.64 21.71 31.00
N GLN A 87 18.48 22.29 30.68
CA GLN A 87 17.84 23.31 31.51
C GLN A 87 17.44 22.79 32.89
N LEU A 88 16.81 21.61 32.96
CA LEU A 88 16.40 21.00 34.24
C LEU A 88 17.60 20.65 35.12
N ARG A 89 18.70 20.18 34.52
CA ARG A 89 19.95 19.92 35.26
C ARG A 89 20.58 21.21 35.79
N ALA A 90 20.51 22.31 35.03
CA ALA A 90 21.05 23.59 35.46
C ALA A 90 20.24 24.23 36.60
N THR A 91 18.91 24.10 36.59
CA THR A 91 18.02 24.71 37.59
C THR A 91 17.88 23.86 38.86
N ALA A 92 18.15 22.55 38.81
CA ALA A 92 18.02 21.58 39.92
C ALA A 92 16.63 21.51 40.61
N GLN A 93 15.65 22.25 40.09
CA GLN A 93 14.25 22.27 40.49
C GLN A 93 13.39 22.26 39.23
N ALA A 94 12.31 21.47 39.26
CA ALA A 94 11.37 21.36 38.15
C ALA A 94 10.03 21.98 38.54
N SER A 95 9.63 23.05 37.84
CA SER A 95 8.29 23.62 37.96
C SER A 95 7.24 22.65 37.40
N PRO A 96 6.02 22.58 37.97
CA PRO A 96 4.93 21.77 37.43
C PRO A 96 4.66 22.01 35.93
N ALA A 97 4.81 23.26 35.47
CA ALA A 97 4.66 23.61 34.05
C ALA A 97 5.79 23.02 33.18
N GLN A 98 7.02 22.95 33.69
CA GLN A 98 8.16 22.34 33.00
C GLN A 98 8.00 20.82 32.92
N LEU A 99 7.48 20.19 33.98
CA LEU A 99 7.17 18.76 34.01
C LEU A 99 6.07 18.40 33.01
N HIS A 100 5.02 19.22 32.90
CA HIS A 100 3.98 19.02 31.91
C HIS A 100 4.53 19.13 30.47
N LYS A 101 5.33 20.17 30.20
CA LYS A 101 5.97 20.35 28.89
C LYS A 101 6.90 19.20 28.52
N LEU A 102 7.65 18.67 29.49
CA LEU A 102 8.49 17.49 29.32
C LEU A 102 7.64 16.25 28.96
N ALA A 103 6.52 16.04 29.66
CA ALA A 103 5.64 14.91 29.39
C ALA A 103 5.06 14.94 27.97
N VAL A 104 4.65 16.12 27.50
CA VAL A 104 4.18 16.33 26.12
C VAL A 104 5.30 16.06 25.13
N ALA A 105 6.48 16.64 25.32
CA ALA A 105 7.60 16.45 24.40
C ALA A 105 8.08 14.98 24.32
N LEU A 106 8.07 14.25 25.44
CA LEU A 106 8.37 12.82 25.46
C LEU A 106 7.29 12.01 24.72
N ARG A 107 6.02 12.36 24.90
CA ARG A 107 4.91 11.75 24.16
C ARG A 107 5.05 11.98 22.66
N ASP A 108 5.35 13.21 22.24
CA ASP A 108 5.48 13.55 20.81
C ASP A 108 6.67 12.84 20.19
N TYR A 109 7.82 12.81 20.89
CA TYR A 109 9.01 12.05 20.46
C TYR A 109 8.72 10.55 20.29
N THR A 110 8.09 9.93 21.30
CA THR A 110 7.75 8.50 21.23
C THR A 110 6.70 8.20 20.17
N THR A 111 5.77 9.12 19.93
CA THR A 111 4.78 9.01 18.85
C THR A 111 5.46 9.10 17.49
N ALA A 112 6.35 10.07 17.28
CA ALA A 112 7.10 10.20 16.03
C ALA A 112 7.95 8.95 15.71
N ILE A 113 8.60 8.35 16.72
CA ILE A 113 9.32 7.07 16.54
C ILE A 113 8.37 5.94 16.16
N ARG A 114 7.23 5.84 16.87
CA ARG A 114 6.23 4.80 16.60
C ARG A 114 5.69 4.92 15.19
N ASP A 115 5.35 6.13 14.76
CA ASP A 115 4.77 6.38 13.44
C ASP A 115 5.78 6.08 12.32
N TYR A 116 7.04 6.49 12.50
CA TYR A 116 8.12 6.13 11.58
C TYR A 116 8.30 4.62 11.48
N HIS A 117 8.35 3.92 12.62
CA HIS A 117 8.50 2.47 12.66
C HIS A 117 7.28 1.76 12.05
N PHE A 118 6.07 2.25 12.33
CA PHE A 118 4.83 1.72 11.78
C PHE A 118 4.84 1.80 10.26
N ILE A 119 5.12 2.98 9.69
CA ILE A 119 5.21 3.18 8.24
C ILE A 119 6.30 2.29 7.66
N HIS A 120 7.48 2.23 8.27
CA HIS A 120 8.60 1.44 7.75
C HIS A 120 8.30 -0.07 7.71
N GLN A 121 7.62 -0.60 8.72
CA GLN A 121 7.32 -2.03 8.81
C GLN A 121 6.12 -2.47 7.97
N HIS A 122 5.13 -1.59 7.80
CA HIS A 122 3.84 -1.92 7.19
C HIS A 122 3.72 -1.39 5.77
N THR A 123 4.84 -1.11 5.10
CA THR A 123 4.78 -0.64 3.72
C THR A 123 5.73 -1.38 2.80
N THR A 124 5.23 -1.70 1.61
CA THR A 124 5.99 -2.36 0.55
C THR A 124 6.39 -1.32 -0.51
N HIS A 125 7.62 -1.43 -1.02
CA HIS A 125 8.08 -0.60 -2.12
C HIS A 125 7.25 -0.85 -3.39
N LEU A 126 6.78 0.23 -3.99
CA LEU A 126 6.10 0.17 -5.28
C LEU A 126 7.14 -0.09 -6.39
N GLU A 127 6.77 -0.88 -7.38
CA GLU A 127 7.67 -1.12 -8.51
C GLU A 127 7.83 0.12 -9.40
N LYS A 128 8.99 0.23 -10.07
CA LYS A 128 9.36 1.35 -10.94
C LYS A 128 8.29 1.83 -11.94
N PRO A 129 7.59 0.95 -12.71
CA PRO A 129 6.57 1.42 -13.64
C PRO A 129 5.37 2.05 -12.92
N ALA A 130 4.91 1.44 -11.83
CA ALA A 130 3.78 1.95 -11.05
C ALA A 130 4.15 3.24 -10.29
N SER A 131 5.38 3.37 -9.80
CA SER A 131 5.86 4.62 -9.20
C SER A 131 5.91 5.77 -10.21
N LEU A 132 6.23 5.48 -11.47
CA LEU A 132 6.27 6.49 -12.53
C LEU A 132 4.86 6.98 -12.88
N ASP A 133 3.90 6.07 -13.03
CA ASP A 133 2.50 6.42 -13.27
C ASP A 133 1.95 7.29 -12.14
N ARG A 134 2.26 6.93 -10.89
CA ARG A 134 1.86 7.69 -9.69
C ARG A 134 2.47 9.09 -9.68
N LYS A 135 3.76 9.19 -9.98
CA LYS A 135 4.48 10.46 -10.08
C LYS A 135 3.86 11.36 -11.14
N LEU A 136 3.57 10.83 -12.32
CA LEU A 136 2.91 11.60 -13.38
C LEU A 136 1.53 12.10 -12.96
N LEU A 137 0.77 11.28 -12.22
CA LEU A 137 -0.52 11.68 -11.68
C LEU A 137 -0.35 12.84 -10.68
N LEU A 138 0.53 12.73 -9.69
CA LEU A 138 0.79 13.83 -8.75
C LEU A 138 1.24 15.12 -9.45
N LYS A 139 2.14 15.01 -10.44
CA LYS A 139 2.59 16.16 -11.23
C LYS A 139 1.45 16.80 -12.01
N ALA A 140 0.55 16.01 -12.60
CA ALA A 140 -0.57 16.54 -13.37
C ALA A 140 -1.52 17.42 -12.55
N TYR A 141 -1.69 17.11 -11.25
CA TYR A 141 -2.59 17.86 -10.37
C TYR A 141 -1.88 18.96 -9.58
N PHE A 142 -0.63 18.73 -9.15
CA PHE A 142 0.01 19.56 -8.14
C PHE A 142 1.34 20.21 -8.55
N MET A 143 1.93 19.90 -9.72
CA MET A 143 3.16 20.62 -10.12
C MET A 143 2.86 22.08 -10.41
N GLN A 144 3.60 22.94 -9.72
CA GLN A 144 3.72 24.34 -10.07
C GLN A 144 4.89 24.54 -11.05
N PRO A 145 4.80 25.47 -12.02
CA PRO A 145 5.83 25.68 -13.05
C PRO A 145 7.19 26.14 -12.51
N THR A 146 7.28 26.52 -11.24
CA THR A 146 8.43 27.19 -10.63
C THR A 146 9.31 26.27 -9.77
N ASP A 147 9.04 24.97 -9.75
CA ASP A 147 9.77 24.02 -8.90
C ASP A 147 10.93 23.37 -9.67
N ASP A 148 12.14 23.96 -9.56
CA ASP A 148 13.37 23.47 -10.20
C ASP A 148 13.84 22.11 -9.64
N ASN A 149 13.32 21.71 -8.48
CA ASN A 149 13.72 20.49 -7.78
C ASN A 149 12.49 19.58 -7.69
N ASP A 150 12.43 18.51 -8.48
CA ASP A 150 11.25 17.63 -8.56
C ASP A 150 10.84 17.08 -7.18
N PRO A 151 9.81 17.63 -6.51
CA PRO A 151 9.50 17.33 -5.11
C PRO A 151 8.84 15.95 -4.95
N TYR A 152 8.55 15.27 -6.08
CA TYR A 152 7.88 13.98 -6.15
C TYR A 152 8.83 12.85 -6.58
N GLU A 153 10.15 13.06 -6.54
CA GLU A 153 11.15 11.99 -6.77
C GLU A 153 11.26 10.97 -5.63
N ASP A 154 10.52 11.17 -4.54
CA ASP A 154 10.56 10.29 -3.40
C ASP A 154 9.98 8.89 -3.69
N THR A 155 10.35 7.95 -2.83
CA THR A 155 9.95 6.55 -2.98
C THR A 155 8.45 6.38 -2.71
N TYR A 156 7.75 5.76 -3.65
CA TYR A 156 6.34 5.40 -3.48
C TYR A 156 6.18 4.07 -2.78
N VAL A 157 5.24 4.01 -1.86
CA VAL A 157 4.95 2.81 -1.08
C VAL A 157 3.45 2.55 -0.98
N LEU A 158 3.09 1.28 -0.85
CA LEU A 158 1.73 0.87 -0.49
C LEU A 158 1.70 0.48 0.98
N LEU A 159 0.57 0.69 1.66
CA LEU A 159 0.34 0.01 2.92
C LEU A 159 0.24 -1.49 2.64
N SER A 160 1.22 -2.24 3.13
CA SER A 160 1.11 -3.69 3.16
C SER A 160 -0.09 -4.03 4.03
N PRO A 161 -1.06 -4.83 3.57
CA PRO A 161 -2.07 -5.36 4.46
C PRO A 161 -1.39 -6.28 5.47
N SER A 162 -1.00 -5.73 6.62
CA SER A 162 -0.73 -6.48 7.85
C SER A 162 -1.94 -7.39 8.07
N HIS A 163 -1.72 -8.70 7.99
CA HIS A 163 -2.73 -9.78 7.91
C HIS A 163 -3.24 -10.23 6.53
N ARG A 164 -2.42 -10.19 5.48
CA ARG A 164 -2.42 -11.33 4.56
C ARG A 164 -1.30 -12.26 5.00
N ALA A 165 -1.66 -13.42 5.55
CA ALA A 165 -0.76 -14.51 5.96
C ALA A 165 -0.04 -15.13 4.75
N THR A 166 0.64 -14.31 3.96
CA THR A 166 1.15 -14.64 2.63
C THR A 166 2.64 -14.90 2.61
N SER A 167 3.38 -14.57 3.66
CA SER A 167 4.83 -14.84 3.74
C SER A 167 5.17 -16.33 3.58
N SER A 168 4.33 -17.23 4.13
CA SER A 168 4.44 -18.67 3.90
C SER A 168 3.94 -19.11 2.52
N LEU A 169 2.92 -18.43 2.01
CA LEU A 169 2.34 -18.71 0.71
C LEU A 169 3.30 -18.34 -0.41
N ASP A 170 4.18 -17.36 -0.22
CA ASP A 170 5.08 -16.86 -1.27
C ASP A 170 6.13 -17.89 -1.71
N SER A 171 6.59 -18.79 -0.82
CA SER A 171 7.48 -19.90 -1.20
C SER A 171 6.77 -20.98 -2.03
N LEU A 172 5.56 -21.37 -1.62
CA LEU A 172 4.73 -22.33 -2.37
C LEU A 172 4.23 -21.72 -3.69
N ARG A 173 3.90 -20.42 -3.68
CA ARG A 173 3.56 -19.65 -4.88
C ARG A 173 4.74 -19.57 -5.83
N ALA A 174 5.95 -19.28 -5.35
CA ALA A 174 7.15 -19.26 -6.18
C ALA A 174 7.44 -20.64 -6.79
N PHE A 175 7.27 -21.72 -6.02
CA PHE A 175 7.43 -23.08 -6.53
C PHE A 175 6.38 -23.43 -7.60
N LEU A 176 5.11 -23.06 -7.38
CA LEU A 176 4.05 -23.27 -8.36
C LEU A 176 4.25 -22.41 -9.60
N LEU A 177 4.63 -21.15 -9.46
CA LEU A 177 4.98 -20.26 -10.57
C LEU A 177 6.13 -20.82 -11.41
N ARG A 178 7.08 -21.53 -10.79
CA ARG A 178 8.20 -22.17 -11.49
C ARG A 178 7.78 -23.41 -12.28
N ASN A 179 6.74 -24.11 -11.85
CA ASN A 179 6.33 -25.39 -12.42
C ASN A 179 5.03 -25.35 -13.23
N LEU A 180 4.22 -24.28 -13.12
CA LEU A 180 2.97 -24.13 -13.89
C LEU A 180 3.22 -23.46 -15.25
N PRO A 181 2.49 -23.87 -16.30
CA PRO A 181 2.49 -23.17 -17.58
C PRO A 181 2.01 -21.73 -17.42
N VAL A 182 2.69 -20.79 -18.09
CA VAL A 182 2.42 -19.33 -18.10
C VAL A 182 0.95 -19.00 -18.45
N GLN A 183 0.25 -19.92 -19.12
CA GLN A 183 -1.16 -19.75 -19.50
C GLN A 183 -2.12 -19.71 -18.30
N PHE A 184 -1.77 -20.33 -17.17
CA PHE A 184 -2.63 -20.41 -15.98
C PHE A 184 -2.28 -19.36 -14.91
N THR A 185 -1.12 -18.72 -15.02
CA THR A 185 -0.65 -17.77 -14.01
C THR A 185 -1.16 -16.34 -14.25
N TYR A 186 -1.44 -15.99 -15.51
CA TYR A 186 -1.97 -14.68 -15.89
C TYR A 186 -3.49 -14.59 -15.79
N THR A 187 -4.01 -13.49 -15.23
CA THR A 187 -5.44 -13.15 -15.34
C THR A 187 -5.77 -12.59 -16.72
N ALA A 188 -7.04 -12.68 -17.15
CA ALA A 188 -7.49 -12.09 -18.41
C ALA A 188 -7.23 -10.57 -18.45
N SER A 189 -7.43 -9.90 -17.32
CA SER A 189 -7.20 -8.46 -17.11
C SER A 189 -5.71 -8.09 -17.25
N GLU A 190 -4.81 -8.89 -16.68
CA GLU A 190 -3.37 -8.65 -16.73
C GLU A 190 -2.75 -9.05 -18.07
N LYS A 191 -3.27 -10.09 -18.72
CA LYS A 191 -2.90 -10.49 -20.09
C LYS A 191 -3.18 -9.37 -21.10
N GLN A 192 -4.27 -8.63 -20.90
CA GLN A 192 -4.62 -7.48 -21.76
C GLN A 192 -3.71 -6.27 -21.50
N ARG A 193 -3.35 -6.02 -20.24
CA ARG A 193 -2.48 -4.90 -19.84
C ARG A 193 -0.99 -5.14 -20.18
N ARG A 194 -0.51 -6.37 -20.08
CA ARG A 194 0.91 -6.76 -20.25
C ARG A 194 1.13 -7.79 -21.35
N ARG A 195 0.56 -7.54 -22.53
CA ARG A 195 0.62 -8.46 -23.67
C ARG A 195 2.05 -8.76 -24.15
N ASN A 196 2.97 -7.79 -24.02
CA ASN A 196 4.38 -7.97 -24.37
C ASN A 196 5.11 -8.84 -23.33
N ASP A 197 4.92 -8.61 -22.04
CA ASP A 197 5.54 -9.44 -20.98
C ASP A 197 5.02 -10.88 -20.96
N TYR A 198 3.74 -11.09 -21.33
CA TYR A 198 3.16 -12.43 -21.53
C TYR A 198 3.84 -13.19 -22.67
N ARG A 199 4.20 -12.49 -23.76
CA ARG A 199 4.95 -13.09 -24.88
C ARG A 199 6.39 -13.42 -24.52
N GLU A 200 6.98 -12.64 -23.62
CA GLU A 200 8.34 -12.84 -23.11
C GLU A 200 8.42 -13.85 -21.95
N GLY A 201 7.27 -14.37 -21.48
CA GLY A 201 7.22 -15.42 -20.45
C GLY A 201 7.62 -14.96 -19.05
N LYS A 202 7.52 -13.66 -18.75
CA LYS A 202 7.84 -13.13 -17.42
C LYS A 202 6.79 -13.59 -16.39
N PRO A 203 7.16 -13.72 -15.11
CA PRO A 203 6.19 -14.04 -14.06
C PRO A 203 5.21 -12.87 -13.87
N PRO A 204 3.89 -13.13 -13.71
CA PRO A 204 2.88 -12.10 -13.48
C PRO A 204 3.05 -11.44 -12.10
N GLN A 205 2.61 -10.19 -11.97
CA GLN A 205 2.70 -9.42 -10.73
C GLN A 205 1.50 -9.66 -9.81
N ASN A 206 0.32 -9.87 -10.40
CA ASN A 206 -0.87 -10.27 -9.65
C ASN A 206 -1.21 -11.72 -9.97
N LEU A 207 -1.13 -12.58 -8.96
CA LEU A 207 -1.50 -13.99 -9.12
C LEU A 207 -2.98 -14.10 -9.44
N SER A 208 -3.30 -14.91 -10.46
CA SER A 208 -4.69 -15.26 -10.78
C SER A 208 -5.43 -15.82 -9.56
N PRO A 209 -6.69 -15.41 -9.32
CA PRO A 209 -7.49 -15.95 -8.21
C PRO A 209 -7.62 -17.48 -8.26
N ALA A 210 -7.47 -18.09 -9.45
CA ALA A 210 -7.41 -19.54 -9.60
C ALA A 210 -6.17 -20.16 -8.93
N VAL A 211 -4.99 -19.54 -9.06
CA VAL A 211 -3.74 -20.04 -8.45
C VAL A 211 -3.80 -19.88 -6.94
N ASP A 212 -4.29 -18.74 -6.44
CA ASP A 212 -4.49 -18.56 -5.00
C ASP A 212 -5.50 -19.57 -4.44
N GLY A 213 -6.56 -19.90 -5.20
CA GLY A 213 -7.49 -20.97 -4.90
C GLY A 213 -6.83 -22.35 -4.83
N VAL A 214 -5.99 -22.71 -5.81
CA VAL A 214 -5.25 -23.98 -5.83
C VAL A 214 -4.27 -24.08 -4.67
N VAL A 215 -3.56 -23.01 -4.33
CA VAL A 215 -2.65 -22.97 -3.18
C VAL A 215 -3.42 -23.20 -1.88
N ARG A 216 -4.53 -22.47 -1.68
CA ARG A 216 -5.37 -22.62 -0.49
C ARG A 216 -5.98 -24.02 -0.40
N PHE A 217 -6.43 -24.56 -1.53
CA PHE A 217 -6.93 -25.93 -1.60
C PHE A 217 -5.85 -26.95 -1.25
N ALA A 218 -4.65 -26.84 -1.82
CA ALA A 218 -3.54 -27.74 -1.54
C ALA A 218 -3.15 -27.71 -0.06
N ILE A 219 -3.05 -26.53 0.55
CA ILE A 219 -2.72 -26.39 1.98
C ILE A 219 -3.84 -26.97 2.86
N SER A 220 -5.11 -26.67 2.55
CA SER A 220 -6.24 -27.23 3.29
C SER A 220 -6.32 -28.74 3.15
N PHE A 221 -6.04 -29.28 1.96
CA PHE A 221 -6.04 -30.70 1.68
C PHE A 221 -4.90 -31.42 2.39
N VAL A 222 -3.67 -30.90 2.29
CA VAL A 222 -2.50 -31.46 2.98
C VAL A 222 -2.70 -31.40 4.49
N GLY A 223 -3.17 -30.28 5.03
CA GLY A 223 -3.48 -30.14 6.45
C GLY A 223 -4.55 -31.13 6.93
N GLY A 224 -5.63 -31.29 6.17
CA GLY A 224 -6.67 -32.27 6.47
C GLY A 224 -6.18 -33.72 6.38
N ALA A 225 -5.42 -34.05 5.33
CA ALA A 225 -4.84 -35.37 5.16
C ALA A 225 -3.90 -35.74 6.33
N PHE A 226 -3.10 -34.79 6.82
CA PHE A 226 -2.23 -35.00 7.98
C PHE A 226 -3.00 -35.35 9.26
N VAL A 227 -4.24 -34.91 9.42
CA VAL A 227 -5.07 -35.28 10.58
C VAL A 227 -5.82 -36.60 10.34
N VAL A 228 -6.37 -36.78 9.14
CA VAL A 228 -7.24 -37.92 8.81
C VAL A 228 -6.44 -39.22 8.62
N VAL A 229 -5.27 -39.17 7.98
CA VAL A 229 -4.46 -40.36 7.68
C VAL A 229 -4.03 -41.12 8.95
N PRO A 230 -3.46 -40.47 9.99
CA PRO A 230 -3.12 -41.17 11.23
C PRO A 230 -4.35 -41.80 11.91
N MET A 231 -5.49 -41.10 11.89
CA MET A 231 -6.74 -41.64 12.43
C MET A 231 -7.24 -42.87 11.67
N LEU A 232 -7.16 -42.85 10.34
CA LEU A 232 -7.55 -43.99 9.51
C LEU A 232 -6.63 -45.20 9.78
N ILE A 233 -5.32 -45.00 9.86
CA ILE A 233 -4.36 -46.07 10.16
C ILE A 233 -4.68 -46.73 11.50
N MET A 234 -4.98 -45.93 12.53
CA MET A 234 -5.36 -46.44 13.85
C MET A 234 -6.72 -47.13 13.87
N SER A 235 -7.63 -46.75 12.98
CA SER A 235 -8.95 -47.41 12.86
C SER A 235 -8.86 -48.81 12.27
N PHE A 236 -7.82 -49.15 11.49
CA PHE A 236 -7.72 -50.45 10.84
C PHE A 236 -7.11 -51.54 11.75
N ASP A 237 -6.22 -51.19 12.68
CA ASP A 237 -5.58 -52.14 13.60
C ASP A 237 -5.40 -51.51 15.00
N GLN A 238 -6.20 -51.95 15.99
CA GLN A 238 -6.13 -51.48 17.39
C GLN A 238 -4.98 -52.13 18.16
N SER A 239 -3.74 -51.92 17.72
CA SER A 239 -2.54 -52.30 18.49
C SER A 239 -1.89 -51.06 19.08
N ASP A 240 -1.70 -51.03 20.40
CA ASP A 240 -1.11 -49.89 21.12
C ASP A 240 0.28 -49.51 20.58
N VAL A 241 1.09 -50.52 20.22
CA VAL A 241 2.43 -50.30 19.67
C VAL A 241 2.38 -49.66 18.28
N LYS A 242 1.47 -50.13 17.40
CA LYS A 242 1.30 -49.56 16.05
C LYS A 242 0.78 -48.13 16.12
N SER A 243 -0.12 -47.85 17.06
CA SER A 243 -0.68 -46.52 17.29
C SER A 243 0.40 -45.53 17.74
N LEU A 244 1.21 -45.89 18.74
CA LEU A 244 2.27 -45.02 19.25
C LEU A 244 3.32 -44.70 18.19
N ILE A 245 3.72 -45.70 17.39
CA ILE A 245 4.64 -45.52 16.26
C ILE A 245 4.03 -44.56 15.23
N THR A 246 2.74 -44.74 14.90
CA THR A 246 2.04 -43.90 13.90
C THR A 246 1.93 -42.44 14.36
N VAL A 247 1.60 -42.18 15.63
CA VAL A 247 1.60 -40.81 16.19
C VAL A 247 2.99 -40.19 16.11
N SER A 248 4.01 -40.88 16.61
CA SER A 248 5.37 -40.35 16.67
C SER A 248 5.90 -40.02 15.28
N ALA A 249 5.70 -40.92 14.31
CA ALA A 249 6.09 -40.70 12.92
C ALA A 249 5.33 -39.52 12.28
N SER A 250 4.00 -39.43 12.50
CA SER A 250 3.16 -38.39 11.91
C SER A 250 3.47 -36.99 12.48
N VAL A 251 3.66 -36.88 13.79
CA VAL A 251 4.04 -35.61 14.46
C VAL A 251 5.44 -35.16 14.01
N THR A 252 6.39 -36.09 13.92
CA THR A 252 7.75 -35.77 13.46
C THR A 252 7.76 -35.31 12.01
N LEU A 253 7.03 -36.00 11.13
CA LEU A 253 6.91 -35.63 9.72
C LEU A 253 6.21 -34.28 9.54
N PHE A 254 5.13 -34.04 10.29
CA PHE A 254 4.43 -32.76 10.30
C PHE A 254 5.35 -31.61 10.72
N GLY A 255 6.06 -31.77 11.85
CA GLY A 255 7.00 -30.77 12.33
C GLY A 255 8.14 -30.51 11.35
N LEU A 256 8.66 -31.55 10.69
CA LEU A 256 9.69 -31.42 9.65
C LEU A 256 9.17 -30.63 8.44
N ILE A 257 7.96 -30.94 7.95
CA ILE A 257 7.35 -30.24 6.82
C ILE A 257 7.07 -28.78 7.17
N VAL A 258 6.52 -28.50 8.35
CA VAL A 258 6.27 -27.11 8.77
C VAL A 258 7.59 -26.35 8.89
N SER A 259 8.63 -26.95 9.48
CA SER A 259 9.95 -26.34 9.65
C SER A 259 10.66 -26.06 8.32
N LEU A 260 10.54 -26.95 7.33
CA LEU A 260 11.23 -26.83 6.05
C LEU A 260 10.43 -26.04 4.99
N CYS A 261 9.11 -26.21 4.95
CA CYS A 261 8.27 -25.63 3.90
C CYS A 261 7.71 -24.25 4.28
N ILE A 262 7.56 -23.95 5.57
CA ILE A 262 6.86 -22.76 6.03
C ILE A 262 7.85 -21.89 6.82
N ARG A 263 8.14 -20.68 6.33
CA ARG A 263 8.90 -19.67 7.09
C ARG A 263 8.02 -19.11 8.20
N VAL A 264 7.92 -19.85 9.28
CA VAL A 264 7.17 -19.50 10.48
C VAL A 264 8.15 -19.19 11.60
N SER A 265 7.79 -18.30 12.52
CA SER A 265 8.59 -18.08 13.72
C SER A 265 8.75 -19.39 14.50
N SER A 266 9.93 -19.66 15.08
CA SER A 266 10.20 -20.90 15.81
C SER A 266 9.16 -21.20 16.90
N ILE A 267 8.59 -20.16 17.51
CA ILE A 267 7.53 -20.28 18.52
C ILE A 267 6.20 -20.75 17.93
N GLU A 268 5.82 -20.26 16.78
CA GLU A 268 4.57 -20.62 16.09
C GLU A 268 4.65 -22.06 15.57
N THR A 269 5.81 -22.51 15.06
CA THR A 269 6.05 -23.93 14.70
C THR A 269 5.93 -24.85 15.91
N LEU A 270 6.48 -24.43 17.06
CA LEU A 270 6.39 -25.18 18.31
C LEU A 270 4.93 -25.30 18.76
N VAL A 271 4.18 -24.19 18.76
CA VAL A 271 2.76 -24.16 19.12
C VAL A 271 1.94 -25.06 18.19
N ALA A 272 2.12 -24.94 16.87
CA ALA A 272 1.40 -25.76 15.90
C ALA A 272 1.68 -27.27 16.07
N THR A 273 2.95 -27.64 16.27
CA THR A 273 3.36 -29.04 16.50
C THR A 273 2.78 -29.58 17.80
N ALA A 274 2.81 -28.78 18.88
CA ALA A 274 2.23 -29.16 20.16
C ALA A 274 0.71 -29.35 20.07
N THR A 275 0.00 -28.45 19.39
CA THR A 275 -1.45 -28.58 19.15
C THR A 275 -1.78 -29.84 18.36
N TYR A 276 -1.04 -30.11 17.28
CA TYR A 276 -1.23 -31.31 16.46
C TYR A 276 -0.96 -32.60 17.26
N ALA A 277 0.13 -32.64 18.03
CA ALA A 277 0.47 -33.77 18.88
C ALA A 277 -0.61 -34.00 19.96
N ALA A 278 -1.10 -32.94 20.61
CA ALA A 278 -2.14 -33.04 21.62
C ALA A 278 -3.42 -33.67 21.07
N VAL A 279 -3.86 -33.26 19.86
CA VAL A 279 -5.02 -33.85 19.21
C VAL A 279 -4.81 -35.35 19.00
N LEU A 280 -3.69 -35.76 18.38
CA LEU A 280 -3.42 -37.18 18.13
C LEU A 280 -3.35 -38.02 19.42
N VAL A 281 -2.69 -37.51 20.46
CA VAL A 281 -2.56 -38.21 21.75
C VAL A 281 -3.92 -38.42 22.42
N VAL A 282 -4.83 -37.45 22.36
CA VAL A 282 -6.20 -37.59 22.90
C VAL A 282 -6.96 -38.72 22.17
N PHE A 283 -6.80 -38.81 20.85
CA PHE A 283 -7.42 -39.89 20.08
C PHE A 283 -6.85 -41.25 20.46
N VAL A 284 -5.53 -41.40 20.57
CA VAL A 284 -4.91 -42.66 21.00
C VAL A 284 -5.30 -43.05 22.43
N GLY A 285 -5.32 -42.09 23.36
CA GLY A 285 -5.70 -42.33 24.75
C GLY A 285 -7.15 -42.80 24.90
N SER A 286 -8.05 -42.35 24.02
CA SER A 286 -9.46 -42.73 24.02
C SER A 286 -9.69 -44.12 23.40
N THR A 287 -8.89 -44.52 22.40
CA THR A 287 -9.03 -45.84 21.75
C THR A 287 -8.54 -46.98 22.62
N SER A 288 -7.47 -46.79 23.38
CA SER A 288 -6.91 -47.85 24.26
C SER A 288 -7.75 -48.07 25.54
N GLY A 289 -8.50 -47.05 25.99
CA GLY A 289 -9.33 -47.14 27.21
C GLY A 289 -10.63 -47.94 27.08
N THR A 290 -11.06 -48.28 25.87
CA THR A 290 -12.34 -49.00 25.63
C THR A 290 -12.16 -50.52 25.47
N GLY A 291 -10.91 -51.01 25.45
CA GLY A 291 -10.57 -52.43 25.24
C GLY A 291 -10.38 -53.27 26.51
N SER A 292 -10.59 -52.71 27.70
CA SER A 292 -10.51 -53.42 28.98
C SER A 292 -11.87 -53.41 29.68
N GLY A 293 -12.76 -54.30 29.25
CA GLY A 293 -14.03 -54.64 29.89
C GLY A 293 -14.23 -56.14 29.84
#